data_AF-A0A2N2UTR6-F1
#
_entry.id   AF-A0A2N2UTR6-F1
#
_cell.length_a   1.000
_cell.length_b   1.000
_cell.length_c   1.000
_cell.angle_alpha   90.00
_cell.angle_beta   90.00
_cell.angle_gamma   90.00
#
_symmetry.space_group_name_H-M   'P 1'
#
loop_
_entity.id
_entity.type
_entity.pdbx_description
1 polymer ?
#
loop_
_entity_poly.entity_id
_entity_poly.type
_entity_poly.pdbx_seq_one_letter_code
_entity_poly.pdbx_strand_id
1 'polypeptide(L)'
;MTKSERGNQPRRDFAGRGLLINLARVVHLVGLALLAASLLGAAGEMQRAAVLMLVSGLAIIALDVWANPAWLREVVGIATVFKLVLVALLFAGDVARLPLFWIVLAFSVLLSHGPGKLRHRRLF
;
A
#
# COMPACT_ATOMS: atom_id res chain seq x y z
N MET A 1 -29.97 -9.86 3.10
CA MET A 1 -29.04 -10.25 2.00
C MET A 1 -28.58 -11.69 2.20
N THR A 2 -29.01 -12.59 1.32
CA THR A 2 -28.80 -14.04 1.42
C THR A 2 -27.40 -14.45 0.92
N LYS A 3 -26.89 -15.56 1.47
CA LYS A 3 -25.54 -16.11 1.23
C LYS A 3 -25.27 -16.50 -0.24
N SER A 4 -26.32 -16.61 -1.07
CA SER A 4 -26.26 -17.06 -2.47
C SER A 4 -25.82 -15.99 -3.47
N GLU A 5 -25.94 -14.69 -3.17
CA GLU A 5 -25.48 -13.63 -4.10
C GLU A 5 -23.99 -13.26 -3.94
N ARG A 6 -23.30 -13.92 -3.00
CA ARG A 6 -21.86 -13.69 -2.75
C ARG A 6 -20.94 -14.39 -3.74
N GLY A 7 -21.47 -15.30 -4.54
CA GLY A 7 -20.71 -16.11 -5.49
C GLY A 7 -20.68 -15.44 -6.86
N ASN A 8 -19.48 -15.09 -7.32
CA ASN A 8 -19.14 -14.77 -8.71
C ASN A 8 -19.11 -13.27 -9.09
N GLN A 9 -18.36 -12.46 -8.34
CA GLN A 9 -17.63 -11.39 -9.02
C GLN A 9 -16.46 -12.03 -9.76
N PRO A 10 -16.35 -11.89 -11.10
CA PRO A 10 -15.25 -12.46 -11.85
C PRO A 10 -13.95 -11.80 -11.37
N ARG A 11 -13.14 -12.55 -10.61
CA ARG A 11 -11.79 -12.13 -10.25
C ARG A 11 -10.95 -12.21 -11.51
N ARG A 12 -10.45 -11.05 -11.97
CA ARG A 12 -9.57 -10.99 -13.14
C ARG A 12 -8.19 -11.44 -12.68
N ASP A 13 -7.73 -12.58 -13.18
CA ASP A 13 -6.44 -13.15 -12.81
C ASP A 13 -5.68 -13.60 -14.07
N PHE A 14 -4.36 -13.63 -13.99
CA PHE A 14 -3.48 -14.09 -15.06
C PHE A 14 -2.20 -14.71 -14.48
N ALA A 15 -1.62 -15.66 -15.22
CA ALA A 15 -0.38 -16.31 -14.82
C ALA A 15 0.75 -15.27 -14.67
N GLY A 16 1.27 -15.10 -13.46
CA GLY A 16 2.35 -14.15 -13.15
C GLY A 16 1.92 -12.88 -12.42
N ARG A 17 0.61 -12.65 -12.18
CA ARG A 17 0.13 -11.50 -11.39
C ARG A 17 0.80 -11.41 -10.01
N GLY A 18 0.88 -12.53 -9.31
CA GLY A 18 1.51 -12.59 -7.99
C GLY A 18 2.99 -12.20 -8.02
N LEU A 19 3.72 -12.62 -9.07
CA LEU A 19 5.12 -12.24 -9.26
C LEU A 19 5.27 -10.75 -9.51
N LEU A 20 4.44 -10.16 -10.40
CA LEU A 20 4.47 -8.72 -10.67
C LEU A 20 4.19 -7.89 -9.42
N ILE A 21 3.20 -8.29 -8.62
CA ILE A 21 2.90 -7.63 -7.35
C ILE A 21 4.06 -7.75 -6.37
N ASN A 22 4.70 -8.92 -6.28
CA ASN A 22 5.86 -9.11 -5.40
C ASN A 22 7.05 -8.27 -5.84
N LEU A 23 7.36 -8.22 -7.13
CA LEU A 23 8.41 -7.35 -7.67
C LEU A 23 8.10 -5.87 -7.38
N ALA A 24 6.86 -5.44 -7.61
CA ALA A 24 6.43 -4.08 -7.26
C ALA A 24 6.57 -3.80 -5.76
N ARG A 25 6.30 -4.78 -4.88
CA ARG A 25 6.54 -4.66 -3.43
C ARG A 25 8.02 -4.52 -3.10
N VAL A 26 8.90 -5.26 -3.76
CA VAL A 26 10.36 -5.10 -3.60
C VAL A 26 10.78 -3.69 -3.99
N VAL A 27 10.37 -3.21 -5.17
CA VAL A 27 10.66 -1.84 -5.62
C VAL A 27 10.11 -0.80 -4.64
N HIS A 28 8.91 -1.02 -4.11
CA HIS A 28 8.30 -0.16 -3.11
C HIS A 28 9.11 -0.08 -1.81
N LEU A 29 9.64 -1.21 -1.33
CA LEU A 29 10.50 -1.26 -0.15
C LEU A 29 11.86 -0.58 -0.40
N VAL A 30 12.43 -0.71 -1.60
CA VAL A 30 13.63 0.04 -2.00
C VAL A 30 13.38 1.54 -1.97
N GLY A 31 12.27 2.00 -2.54
CA GLY A 31 11.87 3.42 -2.48
C GLY A 31 11.69 3.92 -1.04
N LEU A 32 11.06 3.12 -0.18
CA LEU A 32 10.88 3.42 1.24
C LEU A 32 12.23 3.53 1.97
N ALA A 33 13.16 2.61 1.72
CA ALA A 33 14.49 2.62 2.34
C ALA A 33 15.32 3.84 1.91
N LEU A 34 15.28 4.21 0.61
CA LEU A 34 15.93 5.41 0.10
C LEU A 34 15.31 6.69 0.66
N LEU A 35 13.98 6.70 0.85
CA LEU A 35 13.28 7.84 1.45
C LEU A 35 13.68 7.99 2.92
N ALA A 36 13.78 6.88 3.65
CA ALA A 36 14.27 6.87 5.03
C ALA A 36 15.72 7.38 5.12
N ALA A 37 16.61 6.92 4.24
CA ALA A 37 17.99 7.38 4.18
C ALA A 37 18.10 8.89 3.89
N SER A 38 17.23 9.41 3.01
CA SER A 38 17.16 10.84 2.70
C SER A 38 16.64 11.66 3.88
N LEU A 39 15.59 11.17 4.57
CA LEU A 39 14.99 11.83 5.74
C LEU A 39 15.90 11.84 6.97
N LEU A 40 16.70 10.79 7.15
CA LEU A 40 17.63 10.65 8.28
C LEU A 40 19.00 11.30 8.02
N GLY A 41 19.16 11.99 6.88
CA GLY A 41 20.39 12.72 6.55
C GLY A 41 21.58 11.84 6.16
N ALA A 42 21.36 10.55 5.88
CA ALA A 42 22.44 9.61 5.57
C ALA A 42 22.94 9.76 4.12
N ALA A 43 22.02 9.72 3.14
CA ALA A 43 22.26 9.94 1.72
C ALA A 43 20.94 9.84 0.94
N GLY A 44 20.84 10.55 -0.19
CA GLY A 44 19.81 10.27 -1.19
C GLY A 44 19.07 11.50 -1.70
N GLU A 45 18.44 11.32 -2.86
CA GLU A 45 17.58 12.31 -3.48
C GLU A 45 16.13 12.01 -3.08
N MET A 46 15.64 12.73 -2.06
CA MET A 46 14.31 12.52 -1.47
C MET A 46 13.21 12.44 -2.53
N GLN A 47 13.28 13.28 -3.55
CA GLN A 47 12.29 13.33 -4.63
C GLN A 47 12.29 12.06 -5.48
N ARG A 48 13.46 11.52 -5.88
CA ARG A 48 13.52 10.25 -6.63
C ARG A 48 13.04 9.07 -5.79
N ALA A 49 13.44 9.02 -4.51
CA ALA A 49 12.99 8.00 -3.59
C ALA A 49 11.46 8.04 -3.41
N ALA A 50 10.90 9.24 -3.26
CA ALA A 50 9.47 9.47 -3.17
C ALA A 50 8.73 9.01 -4.44
N VAL A 51 9.21 9.38 -5.63
CA VAL A 51 8.61 8.94 -6.91
C VAL A 51 8.63 7.42 -7.02
N LEU A 52 9.76 6.78 -6.71
CA LEU A 52 9.89 5.32 -6.77
C LEU A 52 8.89 4.64 -5.83
N MET A 53 8.79 5.12 -4.59
CA MET A 53 7.87 4.60 -3.57
C MET A 53 6.40 4.80 -3.98
N LEU A 54 6.05 5.97 -4.51
CA LEU A 54 4.69 6.31 -4.93
C LEU A 54 4.25 5.51 -6.16
N VAL A 55 5.07 5.49 -7.22
CA VAL A 55 4.73 4.81 -8.48
C VAL A 55 4.57 3.31 -8.26
N SER A 56 5.48 2.68 -7.52
CA SER A 56 5.37 1.27 -7.17
C SER A 56 4.15 0.97 -6.28
N GLY A 57 3.84 1.85 -5.33
CA GLY A 57 2.64 1.75 -4.48
C GLY A 57 1.34 1.83 -5.29
N LEU A 58 1.26 2.77 -6.23
CA LEU A 58 0.12 2.92 -7.14
C LEU A 58 -0.02 1.71 -8.07
N ALA A 59 1.09 1.15 -8.55
CA ALA A 59 1.07 -0.07 -9.37
C ALA A 59 0.48 -1.27 -8.60
N ILE A 60 0.86 -1.44 -7.32
CA ILE A 60 0.28 -2.49 -6.46
C ILE A 60 -1.23 -2.30 -6.32
N ILE A 61 -1.69 -1.08 -6.02
CA ILE A 61 -3.11 -0.76 -5.86
C ILE A 61 -3.87 -0.98 -7.16
N ALA A 62 -3.35 -0.53 -8.29
CA ALA A 62 -3.97 -0.70 -9.60
C ALA A 62 -4.15 -2.20 -9.94
N LEU A 63 -3.14 -3.03 -9.67
CA LEU A 63 -3.20 -4.48 -9.88
C LEU A 63 -4.18 -5.17 -8.91
N ASP A 64 -4.32 -4.68 -7.68
CA ASP A 64 -5.28 -5.21 -6.71
C ASP A 64 -6.73 -4.82 -7.05
N VAL A 65 -6.98 -3.57 -7.43
CA VAL A 65 -8.29 -3.08 -7.87
C VAL A 65 -8.72 -3.71 -9.19
N TRP A 66 -7.80 -3.84 -10.15
CA TRP A 66 -8.11 -4.48 -11.44
C TRP A 66 -8.50 -5.95 -11.27
N ALA A 67 -7.84 -6.68 -10.37
CA ALA A 67 -8.10 -8.10 -10.14
C ALA A 67 -9.34 -8.35 -9.29
N ASN A 68 -9.62 -7.48 -8.33
CA ASN A 68 -10.78 -7.56 -7.46
C ASN A 68 -11.31 -6.14 -7.19
N PRO A 69 -12.27 -5.64 -7.98
CA PRO A 69 -12.86 -4.31 -7.74
C PRO A 69 -13.51 -4.17 -6.36
N ALA A 70 -13.95 -5.28 -5.76
CA ALA A 70 -14.47 -5.29 -4.40
C ALA A 70 -13.38 -5.10 -3.32
N TRP A 71 -12.08 -5.12 -3.67
CA TRP A 71 -10.96 -4.92 -2.77
C TRP A 71 -11.04 -3.60 -2.00
N LEU A 72 -11.57 -2.53 -2.61
CA LEU A 72 -11.78 -1.24 -1.94
C LEU A 72 -12.80 -1.31 -0.79
N ARG A 73 -13.67 -2.33 -0.77
CA ARG A 73 -14.65 -2.57 0.31
C ARG A 73 -14.14 -3.52 1.39
N GLU A 74 -12.95 -4.09 1.20
CA GLU A 74 -12.27 -4.90 2.21
C GLU A 74 -11.48 -4.00 3.15
N VAL A 75 -11.29 -4.44 4.41
CA VAL A 75 -10.48 -3.72 5.41
C VAL A 75 -9.09 -3.36 4.87
N VAL A 76 -8.47 -4.24 4.06
CA VAL A 76 -7.18 -3.96 3.40
C VAL A 76 -7.25 -2.77 2.46
N GLY A 77 -8.32 -2.64 1.68
CA GLY A 77 -8.50 -1.52 0.75
C GLY A 77 -8.57 -0.20 1.50
N ILE A 78 -9.42 -0.12 2.52
CA ILE A 78 -9.56 1.07 3.37
C ILE A 78 -8.25 1.40 4.09
N ALA A 79 -7.60 0.39 4.67
CA ALA A 79 -6.33 0.60 5.36
C ALA A 79 -5.22 1.07 4.42
N THR A 80 -5.25 0.65 3.16
CA THR A 80 -4.33 1.13 2.12
C THR A 80 -4.64 2.57 1.73
N VAL A 81 -5.91 2.96 1.57
CA VAL A 81 -6.31 4.35 1.35
C VAL A 81 -5.87 5.25 2.50
N PHE A 82 -6.05 4.80 3.74
CA PHE A 82 -5.57 5.53 4.92
C PHE A 82 -4.05 5.69 4.90
N LYS A 83 -3.30 4.65 4.54
CA LYS A 83 -1.84 4.74 4.32
C LYS A 83 -1.49 5.80 3.26
N LEU A 84 -2.24 5.90 2.16
CA LEU A 84 -2.02 6.93 1.15
C LEU A 84 -2.22 8.35 1.70
N VAL A 85 -3.24 8.56 2.53
CA VAL A 85 -3.47 9.85 3.20
C VAL A 85 -2.29 10.22 4.10
N LEU A 86 -1.80 9.28 4.91
CA LEU A 86 -0.62 9.52 5.76
C LEU A 86 0.63 9.84 4.94
N VAL A 87 0.83 9.16 3.81
CA VAL A 87 1.95 9.46 2.89
C VAL A 87 1.78 10.84 2.25
N ALA A 88 0.56 11.24 1.85
CA ALA A 88 0.33 12.57 1.32
C ALA A 88 0.63 13.66 2.36
N LEU A 89 0.24 13.44 3.62
CA LEU A 89 0.57 14.34 4.73
C LEU A 89 2.07 14.43 4.98
N LEU A 90 2.83 13.34 4.79
CA LEU A 90 4.29 13.36 4.87
C LEU A 90 4.92 14.34 3.87
N PHE A 91 4.34 14.50 2.68
CA PHE A 91 4.83 15.42 1.65
C PHE A 91 4.27 16.85 1.76
N ALA A 92 3.13 17.04 2.44
CA ALA A 92 2.46 18.33 2.53
C ALA A 92 3.05 19.30 3.57
N GLY A 93 3.87 18.83 4.51
CA GLY A 93 4.44 19.68 5.58
C GLY A 93 5.88 19.30 5.94
N ASP A 94 6.63 20.26 6.50
CA ASP A 94 8.03 20.07 6.94
C ASP A 94 8.13 19.66 8.42
N VAL A 95 7.32 20.31 9.28
CA VAL A 95 7.46 20.26 10.75
C VAL A 95 7.20 18.85 11.34
N ALA A 96 6.46 17.99 10.65
CA ALA A 96 6.07 16.67 11.17
C ALA A 96 6.60 15.48 10.36
N ARG A 97 7.53 15.68 9.41
CA ARG A 97 7.94 14.59 8.48
C ARG A 97 8.50 13.37 9.19
N LEU A 98 9.42 13.57 10.13
CA LEU A 98 10.10 12.45 10.79
C LEU A 98 9.14 11.63 11.68
N PRO A 99 8.31 12.24 12.56
CA PRO A 99 7.27 11.50 13.29
C PRO A 99 6.27 10.80 12.36
N LEU A 100 5.80 11.48 11.30
CA LEU A 100 4.85 10.89 10.34
C LEU A 100 5.45 9.69 9.60
N PHE A 101 6.73 9.75 9.25
CA PHE A 101 7.44 8.62 8.63
C PHE A 101 7.39 7.38 9.54
N TRP A 102 7.68 7.52 10.83
CA TRP A 102 7.63 6.40 11.78
C TRP A 102 6.21 5.84 11.95
N ILE A 103 5.20 6.71 12.00
CA ILE A 103 3.78 6.30 12.04
C ILE A 103 3.42 5.50 10.79
N VAL A 104 3.76 6.00 9.60
CA VAL A 104 3.51 5.32 8.32
C VAL A 104 4.20 3.96 8.28
N LEU A 105 5.47 3.90 8.71
CA LEU A 105 6.25 2.67 8.72
C LEU A 105 5.64 1.63 9.66
N ALA A 106 5.37 2.00 10.91
CA ALA A 106 4.78 1.12 11.91
C ALA A 106 3.40 0.61 11.46
N PHE A 107 2.55 1.51 10.95
CA PHE A 107 1.25 1.17 10.41
C PHE A 107 1.35 0.21 9.21
N SER A 108 2.31 0.44 8.30
CA SER A 108 2.54 -0.42 7.14
C SER A 108 2.94 -1.85 7.54
N VAL A 109 3.80 -2.00 8.55
CA VAL A 109 4.20 -3.33 9.06
C VAL A 109 3.04 -4.02 9.76
N LEU A 110 2.29 -3.29 10.60
CA LEU A 110 1.13 -3.81 11.30
C LEU A 110 0.07 -4.37 10.34
N LEU A 111 -0.23 -3.65 9.26
CA LEU A 111 -1.15 -4.13 8.22
C LEU A 111 -0.60 -5.33 7.45
N SER A 112 0.71 -5.36 7.20
CA SER A 112 1.34 -6.42 6.42
C SER A 112 1.37 -7.74 7.19
N HIS A 113 1.54 -7.69 8.51
CA HIS A 113 1.60 -8.86 9.42
C HIS A 113 0.26 -9.14 10.13
N GLY A 114 -0.74 -8.30 9.92
CA GLY A 114 -2.06 -8.44 10.53
C GLY A 114 -2.77 -9.74 10.12
N PRO A 115 -3.64 -10.32 10.97
CA PRO A 115 -4.32 -11.58 10.72
C PRO A 115 -5.10 -11.58 9.39
N GLY A 116 -4.87 -12.58 8.54
CA GLY A 116 -5.52 -12.70 7.22
C GLY A 116 -7.07 -12.70 7.27
N LYS A 117 -7.65 -13.16 8.39
CA LYS A 117 -9.10 -13.13 8.63
C LYS A 117 -9.68 -11.71 8.74
N LEU A 118 -8.89 -10.74 9.18
CA LEU A 118 -9.31 -9.33 9.26
C LEU A 118 -9.13 -8.63 7.91
N ARG A 119 -8.11 -9.03 7.14
CA ARG A 119 -7.75 -8.39 5.87
C ARG A 119 -8.84 -8.47 4.79
N HIS A 120 -9.48 -9.63 4.65
CA HIS A 120 -10.51 -9.87 3.63
C HIS A 120 -11.95 -9.73 4.14
N ARG A 121 -12.12 -9.19 5.35
CA ARG A 121 -13.46 -8.92 5.88
C ARG A 121 -14.06 -7.78 5.08
N ARG A 122 -15.18 -8.04 4.39
CA ARG A 122 -15.98 -7.00 3.74
C ARG A 122 -16.69 -6.19 4.82
N LEU A 123 -16.57 -4.87 4.75
CA LEU A 123 -17.25 -3.96 5.67
C LEU A 123 -18.65 -3.58 5.18
N PHE A 124 -18.89 -3.64 3.86
CA PHE A 124 -20.15 -3.30 3.19
C PHE A 124 -20.43 -4.24 2.01
#